data_AF-A0A534EE97-F1
#
_entry.id   AF-A0A534EE97-F1
#
_cell.length_a   1.000
_cell.length_b   1.000
_cell.length_c   1.000
_cell.angle_alpha   90.00
_cell.angle_beta   90.00
_cell.angle_gamma   90.00
#
_symmetry.space_group_name_H-M   'P 1'
#
loop_
_entity.id
_entity.type
_entity.pdbx_description
1 polymer ?
#
loop_
_entity_poly.entity_id
_entity_poly.type
_entity_poly.pdbx_seq_one_letter_code
_entity_poly.pdbx_strand_id
1 'polypeptide(L)'
;MRTRSLTAAALDERPVLLAIGLLGALWGIAVAAGGLTSFYLCATLIACSLIVVDFRIGVVLLILLMPISGSSTLFPHEMFGVVGLNPLNLLLVGTLFSCLLHAAADRSLPQFLPQPLLWLYIVPIVIAGAIGSRHIHEIAPALLILFQGLDFANGAAYLREWVAKPLLMVVFALLVGAAVAKSARPEKLLIPVIMSMCVMAVLVPVYVAHSGTS
;
A
#
# COMPACT_ATOMS: atom_id res chain seq x y z
N MET A 1 -24.41 -49.15 -5.85
CA MET A 1 -23.42 -48.90 -6.93
C MET A 1 -23.99 -47.90 -7.94
N ARG A 2 -23.65 -46.60 -7.81
CA ARG A 2 -23.42 -45.69 -8.96
C ARG A 2 -22.87 -44.36 -8.44
N THR A 3 -21.55 -44.35 -8.30
CA THR A 3 -20.73 -43.14 -8.24
C THR A 3 -20.80 -42.45 -9.60
N ARG A 4 -21.38 -41.25 -9.66
CA ARG A 4 -21.10 -40.29 -10.73
C ARG A 4 -20.44 -39.09 -10.09
N SER A 5 -19.13 -39.25 -9.92
CA SER A 5 -18.17 -38.16 -9.89
C SER A 5 -18.43 -37.24 -11.09
N LEU A 6 -19.08 -36.11 -10.84
CA LEU A 6 -19.04 -34.97 -11.74
C LEU A 6 -17.61 -34.44 -11.69
N THR A 7 -16.84 -34.99 -12.61
CA THR A 7 -15.51 -34.61 -13.03
C THR A 7 -15.34 -33.11 -12.95
N ALA A 8 -14.52 -32.68 -12.00
CA ALA A 8 -13.73 -31.48 -12.10
C ALA A 8 -13.27 -31.37 -13.56
N ALA A 9 -13.74 -30.34 -14.25
CA ALA A 9 -13.25 -30.00 -15.56
C ALA A 9 -11.72 -29.94 -15.45
N ALA A 10 -11.05 -30.85 -16.14
CA ALA A 10 -9.62 -30.80 -16.34
C ALA A 10 -9.34 -29.48 -17.06
N LEU A 11 -9.06 -28.43 -16.29
CA LEU A 11 -8.44 -27.21 -16.76
C LEU A 11 -7.11 -27.64 -17.37
N ASP A 12 -7.06 -27.69 -18.70
CA ASP A 12 -5.84 -27.95 -19.44
C ASP A 12 -4.80 -26.92 -18.98
N GLU A 13 -3.78 -27.37 -18.28
CA GLU A 13 -2.81 -26.51 -17.58
C GLU A 13 -1.92 -25.76 -18.58
N ARG A 14 -1.86 -26.26 -19.82
CA ARG A 14 -1.04 -25.76 -20.93
C ARG A 14 -1.42 -24.36 -21.39
N PRO A 15 -2.69 -24.03 -21.72
CA PRO A 15 -3.08 -22.66 -22.09
C PRO A 15 -2.87 -21.66 -20.97
N VAL A 16 -3.02 -22.07 -19.70
CA VAL A 16 -2.77 -21.19 -18.54
C VAL A 16 -1.28 -20.87 -18.41
N LEU A 17 -0.41 -21.88 -18.53
CA LEU A 17 1.04 -21.68 -18.54
C LEU A 17 1.52 -20.83 -19.73
N LEU A 18 0.92 -21.03 -20.91
CA LEU A 18 1.19 -20.23 -22.10
C LEU A 18 0.77 -18.76 -21.92
N ALA A 19 -0.41 -18.53 -21.34
CA ALA A 19 -0.90 -17.20 -21.04
C ALA A 19 -0.01 -16.48 -20.01
N ILE A 20 0.42 -17.17 -18.94
CA ILE A 20 1.36 -16.63 -17.94
C ILE A 20 2.70 -16.32 -18.59
N GLY A 21 3.21 -17.20 -19.47
CA GLY A 21 4.47 -17.00 -20.19
C GLY A 21 4.43 -15.81 -21.14
N LEU A 22 3.36 -15.66 -21.93
CA LEU A 22 3.15 -14.52 -22.82
C LEU A 22 2.99 -13.21 -22.05
N LEU A 23 2.25 -13.24 -20.93
CA LEU A 23 2.12 -12.10 -20.03
C LEU A 23 3.51 -11.71 -19.50
N GLY A 24 4.27 -12.67 -18.98
CA GLY A 24 5.63 -12.45 -18.47
C GLY A 24 6.58 -11.89 -19.52
N ALA A 25 6.51 -12.37 -20.76
CA ALA A 25 7.30 -11.84 -21.88
C ALA A 25 6.91 -10.40 -22.23
N LEU A 26 5.60 -10.09 -22.28
CA LEU A 26 5.09 -8.75 -22.55
C LEU A 26 5.54 -7.75 -21.46
N TRP A 27 5.43 -8.14 -20.20
CA TRP A 27 5.92 -7.34 -19.07
C TRP A 27 7.44 -7.19 -19.08
N GLY A 28 8.19 -8.25 -19.42
CA GLY A 28 9.64 -8.20 -19.55
C GLY A 28 10.11 -7.21 -20.62
N ILE A 29 9.41 -7.14 -21.76
CA ILE A 29 9.67 -6.16 -22.82
C ILE A 29 9.35 -4.74 -22.34
N ALA A 30 8.23 -4.55 -21.62
CA ALA A 30 7.84 -3.26 -21.06
C ALA A 30 8.83 -2.74 -19.99
N VAL A 31 9.40 -3.62 -19.17
CA VAL A 31 10.45 -3.30 -18.20
C VAL A 31 11.75 -2.94 -18.91
N ALA A 32 12.14 -3.70 -19.94
CA ALA A 32 13.34 -3.42 -20.71
C ALA A 32 13.29 -2.04 -21.41
N ALA A 33 12.11 -1.60 -21.84
CA ALA A 33 11.93 -0.31 -22.52
C ALA A 33 11.82 0.89 -21.56
N GLY A 34 11.24 0.71 -20.36
CA GLY A 34 10.96 1.84 -19.45
C GLY A 34 11.78 1.88 -18.15
N GLY A 35 12.74 0.97 -17.97
CA GLY A 35 13.68 0.99 -16.85
C GLY A 35 13.02 0.72 -15.48
N LEU A 36 13.59 1.30 -14.42
CA LEU A 36 13.17 1.06 -13.03
C LEU A 36 11.71 1.45 -12.76
N THR A 37 11.20 2.52 -13.36
CA THR A 37 9.80 2.96 -13.17
C THR A 37 8.80 1.96 -13.74
N SER A 38 9.06 1.42 -14.93
CA SER A 38 8.26 0.33 -15.49
C SER A 38 8.31 -0.92 -14.63
N PHE A 39 9.48 -1.29 -14.09
CA PHE A 39 9.59 -2.43 -13.16
C PHE A 39 8.67 -2.28 -11.94
N TYR A 40 8.68 -1.12 -11.28
CA TYR A 40 7.79 -0.86 -10.15
C TYR A 40 6.32 -0.91 -10.56
N LEU A 41 5.94 -0.38 -11.72
CA LEU A 41 4.57 -0.46 -12.25
C LEU A 41 4.13 -1.92 -12.45
N CYS A 42 4.96 -2.73 -13.10
CA CYS A 42 4.67 -4.15 -13.32
C CYS A 42 4.50 -4.90 -12.01
N ALA A 43 5.45 -4.75 -11.09
CA ALA A 43 5.42 -5.39 -9.78
C ALA A 43 4.16 -5.00 -8.99
N THR A 44 3.78 -3.72 -9.05
CA THR A 44 2.59 -3.20 -8.36
C THR A 44 1.32 -3.75 -8.97
N LEU A 45 1.21 -3.85 -10.29
CA LEU A 45 0.02 -4.38 -10.97
C LEU A 45 -0.14 -5.88 -10.75
N ILE A 46 0.96 -6.64 -10.75
CA ILE A 46 0.97 -8.07 -10.37
C ILE A 46 0.55 -8.23 -8.91
N ALA A 47 1.07 -7.38 -8.01
CA ALA A 47 0.65 -7.39 -6.63
C ALA A 47 -0.85 -7.04 -6.48
N CYS A 48 -1.36 -6.05 -7.21
CA CYS A 48 -2.78 -5.72 -7.23
C CYS A 48 -3.66 -6.89 -7.69
N SER A 49 -3.23 -7.68 -8.69
CA SER A 49 -4.00 -8.85 -9.11
C SER A 49 -4.02 -9.94 -8.03
N LEU A 50 -2.89 -10.17 -7.34
CA LEU A 50 -2.83 -11.09 -6.19
C LEU A 50 -3.71 -10.62 -5.02
N ILE A 51 -3.79 -9.32 -4.80
CA ILE A 51 -4.62 -8.71 -3.74
C ILE A 51 -6.11 -8.96 -3.96
N VAL A 52 -6.56 -8.96 -5.22
CA VAL A 52 -7.97 -9.23 -5.54
C VAL A 52 -8.35 -10.67 -5.19
N VAL A 53 -7.41 -11.62 -5.32
CA VAL A 53 -7.61 -13.03 -4.96
C VAL A 53 -7.67 -13.22 -3.44
N ASP A 54 -6.76 -12.59 -2.70
CA ASP A 54 -6.79 -12.58 -1.24
C ASP A 54 -6.19 -11.28 -0.70
N PHE A 55 -7.03 -10.49 -0.02
CA PHE A 55 -6.63 -9.18 0.51
C PHE A 55 -5.49 -9.26 1.54
N ARG A 56 -5.30 -10.42 2.19
CA ARG A 56 -4.21 -10.64 3.15
C ARG A 56 -2.84 -10.56 2.50
N ILE A 57 -2.72 -10.99 1.25
CA ILE A 57 -1.46 -10.96 0.50
C ILE A 57 -0.98 -9.52 0.38
N GLY A 58 -1.89 -8.58 0.14
CA GLY A 58 -1.52 -7.19 0.08
C GLY A 58 -1.18 -6.57 1.42
N VAL A 59 -1.81 -7.01 2.51
CA VAL A 59 -1.41 -6.58 3.87
C VAL A 59 0.01 -7.04 4.17
N VAL A 60 0.35 -8.29 3.86
CA VAL A 60 1.72 -8.82 3.98
C VAL A 60 2.70 -8.00 3.15
N LEU A 61 2.34 -7.69 1.91
CA LEU A 61 3.17 -6.89 1.02
C LEU A 61 3.35 -5.45 1.53
N LEU A 62 2.29 -4.83 2.05
CA LEU A 62 2.36 -3.50 2.68
C LEU A 62 3.26 -3.50 3.92
N ILE A 63 3.19 -4.53 4.78
CA ILE A 63 4.08 -4.69 5.94
C ILE A 63 5.55 -4.76 5.49
N LEU A 64 5.83 -5.54 4.43
CA LEU A 64 7.18 -5.67 3.88
C LEU A 64 7.69 -4.37 3.23
N LEU A 65 6.79 -3.61 2.59
CA LEU A 65 7.14 -2.36 1.90
C LEU A 65 7.25 -1.16 2.84
N MET A 66 6.57 -1.18 3.99
CA MET A 66 6.56 -0.07 4.95
C MET A 66 7.96 0.41 5.37
N PRO A 67 8.92 -0.45 5.77
CA PRO A 67 10.26 0.02 6.13
C PRO A 67 11.04 0.63 4.97
N ILE A 68 10.77 0.19 3.74
CA ILE A 68 11.46 0.69 2.54
C ILE A 68 10.83 2.01 2.06
N SER A 69 9.56 2.26 2.41
CA SER A 69 8.82 3.46 2.01
C SER A 69 9.38 4.77 2.59
N GLY A 70 10.14 4.69 3.70
CA GLY A 70 10.86 5.84 4.26
C GLY A 70 12.12 6.24 3.48
N SER A 71 12.60 5.37 2.59
CA SER A 71 13.76 5.64 1.74
C SER A 71 13.32 6.38 0.47
N SER A 72 13.30 7.70 0.57
CA SER A 72 12.88 8.66 -0.46
C SER A 72 13.64 8.59 -1.80
N THR A 73 14.71 7.80 -1.90
CA THR A 73 15.51 7.64 -3.13
C THR A 73 15.13 6.43 -3.98
N LEU A 74 14.41 5.44 -3.43
CA LEU A 74 14.11 4.18 -4.13
C LEU A 74 12.71 4.12 -4.73
N PHE A 75 11.77 4.95 -4.28
CA PHE A 75 10.41 4.94 -4.79
C PHE A 75 10.13 6.14 -5.71
N PRO A 76 9.63 5.90 -6.94
CA PRO A 76 9.16 6.99 -7.79
C PRO A 76 7.96 7.66 -7.11
N HIS A 77 8.07 8.98 -6.90
CA HIS A 77 7.05 9.81 -6.26
C HIS A 77 5.88 10.13 -7.22
N GLU A 78 6.00 9.71 -8.48
CA GLU A 78 5.01 9.86 -9.53
C GLU A 78 4.87 8.56 -10.32
N MET A 79 3.64 8.13 -10.53
CA MET A 79 3.27 7.07 -11.48
C MET A 79 2.21 7.62 -12.41
N PHE A 80 2.32 7.32 -13.72
CA PHE A 80 1.41 7.82 -14.75
C PHE A 80 1.31 9.36 -14.86
N GLY A 81 2.33 10.10 -14.44
CA GLY A 81 2.35 11.58 -14.46
C GLY A 81 1.46 12.24 -13.39
N VAL A 82 1.00 11.46 -12.39
CA VAL A 82 0.24 11.98 -11.25
C VAL A 82 1.16 12.11 -10.03
N VAL A 83 1.44 13.36 -9.66
CA VAL A 83 2.26 13.72 -8.49
C VAL A 83 1.62 13.20 -7.20
N GLY A 84 2.27 12.26 -6.51
CA GLY A 84 1.79 11.65 -5.26
C GLY A 84 1.18 10.25 -5.41
N LEU A 85 1.12 9.71 -6.63
CA LEU A 85 0.70 8.33 -6.90
C LEU A 85 1.94 7.43 -6.83
N ASN A 86 2.25 6.94 -5.62
CA ASN A 86 3.34 6.01 -5.36
C ASN A 86 2.81 4.56 -5.44
N PRO A 87 3.62 3.58 -5.88
CA PRO A 87 3.23 2.16 -5.84
C PRO A 87 2.69 1.70 -4.47
N LEU A 88 3.15 2.26 -3.35
CA LEU A 88 2.57 2.00 -2.03
C LEU A 88 1.12 2.44 -1.92
N ASN A 89 0.80 3.67 -2.37
CA ASN A 89 -0.57 4.19 -2.34
C ASN A 89 -1.49 3.34 -3.23
N LEU A 90 -0.99 2.88 -4.38
CA LEU A 90 -1.77 2.02 -5.27
C LEU A 90 -2.06 0.65 -4.62
N LEU A 91 -1.07 0.06 -3.95
CA LEU A 91 -1.27 -1.18 -3.18
C LEU A 91 -2.23 -0.98 -2.01
N LEU A 92 -2.13 0.14 -1.31
CA LEU A 92 -2.99 0.46 -0.19
C LEU A 92 -4.44 0.67 -0.62
N VAL A 93 -4.67 1.38 -1.74
CA VAL A 93 -6.00 1.52 -2.32
C VAL A 93 -6.52 0.17 -2.84
N GLY A 94 -5.68 -0.60 -3.53
CA GLY A 94 -6.06 -1.93 -4.04
C GLY A 94 -6.43 -2.91 -2.93
N THR A 95 -5.67 -2.91 -1.83
CA THR A 95 -5.96 -3.74 -0.64
C THR A 95 -7.21 -3.30 0.08
N LEU A 96 -7.40 -1.99 0.25
CA LEU A 96 -8.62 -1.46 0.82
C LEU A 96 -9.84 -1.86 -0.01
N PHE A 97 -9.76 -1.70 -1.32
CA PHE A 97 -10.83 -2.07 -2.24
C PHE A 97 -11.15 -3.57 -2.18
N SER A 98 -10.13 -4.43 -2.25
CA SER A 98 -10.31 -5.88 -2.12
C SER A 98 -10.88 -6.27 -0.75
N CYS A 99 -10.42 -5.63 0.32
CA CYS A 99 -10.92 -5.88 1.67
C CYS A 99 -12.39 -5.45 1.83
N LEU A 100 -12.77 -4.30 1.27
CA LEU A 100 -14.16 -3.82 1.23
C LEU A 100 -15.06 -4.75 0.44
N LEU A 101 -14.61 -5.25 -0.72
CA LEU A 101 -15.36 -6.24 -1.51
C LEU A 101 -15.61 -7.52 -0.71
N HIS A 102 -14.58 -8.05 -0.04
CA HIS A 102 -14.72 -9.23 0.82
C HIS A 102 -15.60 -8.94 2.05
N ALA A 103 -15.48 -7.77 2.68
CA ALA A 103 -16.30 -7.40 3.82
C ALA A 103 -17.77 -7.16 3.43
N ALA A 104 -18.03 -6.65 2.23
CA ALA A 104 -19.37 -6.51 1.66
C ALA A 104 -20.00 -7.89 1.36
N ALA A 105 -19.22 -8.80 0.78
CA ALA A 105 -19.64 -10.19 0.54
C ALA A 105 -20.00 -10.91 1.85
N ASP A 106 -19.20 -10.70 2.91
CA ASP A 106 -19.40 -11.31 4.23
C ASP A 106 -20.38 -10.53 5.15
N ARG A 107 -20.97 -9.41 4.68
CA ARG A 107 -21.77 -8.46 5.50
C ARG A 107 -21.10 -7.96 6.80
N SER A 108 -19.76 -7.94 6.83
CA SER A 108 -18.95 -7.55 8.01
C SER A 108 -18.46 -6.09 7.99
N LEU A 109 -18.97 -5.27 7.07
CA LEU A 109 -18.62 -3.85 6.94
C LEU A 109 -18.68 -3.03 8.24
N PRO A 110 -19.72 -3.12 9.10
CA PRO A 110 -19.76 -2.32 10.33
C PRO A 110 -18.70 -2.74 11.37
N GLN A 111 -18.16 -3.95 11.26
CA GLN A 111 -17.10 -4.44 12.14
C GLN A 111 -15.69 -4.03 11.64
N PHE A 112 -15.56 -3.71 10.35
CA PHE A 112 -14.31 -3.27 9.75
C PHE A 112 -13.89 -1.87 10.22
N LEU A 113 -14.85 -0.98 10.47
CA LEU A 113 -14.57 0.40 10.88
C LEU A 113 -15.35 0.75 12.16
N PRO A 114 -14.74 0.58 13.35
CA PRO A 114 -15.42 0.82 14.61
C PRO A 114 -15.79 2.30 14.73
N GLN A 115 -17.07 2.59 15.02
CA GLN A 115 -17.59 3.96 15.18
C GLN A 115 -16.74 4.86 16.09
N PRO A 116 -16.17 4.37 17.22
CA PRO A 116 -15.27 5.18 18.05
C PRO A 116 -14.05 5.70 17.29
N LEU A 117 -13.40 4.90 16.44
CA LEU A 117 -12.23 5.34 15.67
C LEU A 117 -12.61 6.45 14.68
N LEU A 118 -13.77 6.33 14.06
CA LEU A 118 -14.29 7.33 13.13
C LEU A 118 -14.49 8.68 13.85
N TRP A 119 -15.16 8.66 14.99
CA TRP A 119 -15.49 9.88 15.75
C TRP A 119 -14.32 10.49 16.53
N LEU A 120 -13.45 9.66 17.14
CA LEU A 120 -12.34 10.14 17.97
C LEU A 120 -11.07 10.45 17.19
N TYR A 121 -10.90 9.86 16.00
CA TYR A 121 -9.65 10.00 15.24
C TYR A 121 -9.86 10.62 13.86
N ILE A 122 -10.72 10.03 13.02
CA ILE A 122 -10.88 10.46 11.63
C ILE A 122 -11.56 11.84 11.56
N VAL A 123 -12.69 12.02 12.27
CA VAL A 123 -13.46 13.27 12.24
C VAL A 123 -12.64 14.48 12.72
N PRO A 124 -11.92 14.43 13.88
CA PRO A 124 -11.12 15.56 14.33
C PRO A 124 -10.01 15.94 13.36
N ILE A 125 -9.33 14.95 12.76
CA ILE A 125 -8.28 15.19 11.77
C ILE A 125 -8.84 15.89 10.53
N VAL A 126 -9.98 15.42 10.02
CA VAL A 126 -10.62 16.01 8.83
C VAL A 126 -11.13 17.43 9.12
N ILE A 127 -11.75 17.65 10.28
CA ILE A 127 -12.24 18.99 10.68
C ILE A 127 -11.06 19.95 10.87
N ALA A 128 -10.02 19.54 11.60
CA ALA A 128 -8.82 20.34 11.81
C ALA A 128 -8.15 20.69 10.47
N GLY A 129 -8.04 19.71 9.56
CA GLY A 129 -7.51 19.93 8.22
C GLY A 129 -8.36 20.87 7.37
N ALA A 130 -9.69 20.74 7.42
CA ALA A 130 -10.60 21.61 6.68
C ALA A 130 -10.52 23.07 7.16
N ILE A 131 -10.48 23.28 8.49
CA ILE A 131 -10.32 24.61 9.09
C ILE A 131 -8.93 25.17 8.75
N GLY A 132 -7.87 24.39 8.95
CA GLY A 132 -6.49 24.77 8.65
C GLY A 132 -6.28 25.12 7.18
N SER A 133 -6.95 24.42 6.26
CA SER A 133 -6.85 24.67 4.81
C SER A 133 -7.33 26.05 4.38
N ARG A 134 -8.20 26.69 5.18
CA ARG A 134 -8.69 28.06 4.92
C ARG A 134 -7.75 29.15 5.44
N HIS A 135 -6.86 28.81 6.37
CA HIS A 135 -5.98 29.76 7.07
C HIS A 135 -4.50 29.55 6.73
N ILE A 136 -4.20 28.96 5.56
CA ILE A 136 -2.82 28.63 5.14
C ILE A 136 -1.97 29.90 5.00
N HIS A 137 -2.59 31.01 4.63
CA HIS A 137 -1.93 32.31 4.49
C HIS A 137 -1.54 32.96 5.83
N GLU A 138 -2.04 32.44 6.95
CA GLU A 138 -1.72 32.92 8.30
C GLU A 138 -0.59 32.09 8.95
N ILE A 139 -0.09 31.05 8.26
CA ILE A 139 0.98 30.20 8.77
C ILE A 139 2.28 31.00 8.77
N ALA A 140 2.91 31.11 9.95
CA ALA A 140 4.16 31.84 10.11
C ALA A 140 5.26 31.26 9.19
N PRO A 141 5.98 32.08 8.41
CA PRO A 141 7.03 31.62 7.51
C PRO A 141 8.19 30.93 8.27
N ALA A 142 8.38 31.24 9.55
CA ALA A 142 9.33 30.54 10.42
C ALA A 142 9.01 29.04 10.57
N LEU A 143 7.73 28.63 10.55
CA LEU A 143 7.33 27.23 10.56
C LEU A 143 7.64 26.53 9.23
N LEU A 144 7.48 27.22 8.10
CA LEU A 144 7.80 26.65 6.78
C LEU A 144 9.31 26.41 6.61
N ILE A 145 10.14 27.26 7.21
CA ILE A 145 11.60 27.13 7.21
C ILE A 145 12.05 26.01 8.16
N LEU A 146 11.40 25.83 9.31
CA LEU A 146 11.74 24.77 10.27
C LEU A 146 11.41 23.37 9.74
N PHE A 147 10.31 23.24 8.99
CA PHE A 147 9.87 21.99 8.36
C PHE A 147 10.31 21.89 6.89
N GLN A 148 11.57 22.27 6.59
CA GLN A 148 12.17 22.31 5.24
C GLN A 148 11.57 21.29 4.26
N GLY A 149 10.65 21.74 3.41
CA GLY A 149 9.89 20.87 2.48
C GLY A 149 8.42 21.23 2.30
N LEU A 150 7.86 22.13 3.12
CA LEU A 150 6.46 22.57 3.02
C LEU A 150 6.33 23.82 2.15
N ASP A 151 6.19 23.65 0.84
CA ASP A 151 5.70 24.71 -0.03
C ASP A 151 4.21 24.48 -0.29
N PHE A 152 3.35 25.12 0.51
CA PHE A 152 1.90 25.01 0.35
C PHE A 152 1.44 25.90 -0.80
N ALA A 153 1.67 25.46 -2.03
CA ALA A 153 1.23 26.20 -3.21
C ALA A 153 -0.29 26.44 -3.24
N ASN A 154 -1.08 25.55 -2.60
CA ASN A 154 -2.54 25.62 -2.56
C ASN A 154 -3.13 24.83 -1.37
N GLY A 155 -4.39 25.10 -1.00
CA GLY A 155 -5.10 24.37 0.04
C GLY A 155 -5.24 22.86 -0.17
N ALA A 156 -5.22 22.42 -1.43
CA ALA A 156 -5.18 21.00 -1.76
C ALA A 156 -3.84 20.33 -1.39
N ALA A 157 -2.72 21.06 -1.48
CA ALA A 157 -1.41 20.55 -1.07
C ALA A 157 -1.36 20.39 0.47
N TYR A 158 -1.92 21.35 1.20
CA TYR A 158 -2.05 21.28 2.65
C TYR A 158 -2.87 20.07 3.10
N LEU A 159 -4.06 19.86 2.53
CA LEU A 159 -4.90 18.71 2.86
C LEU A 159 -4.22 17.38 2.51
N ARG A 160 -3.49 17.30 1.41
CA ARG A 160 -2.74 16.09 1.04
C ARG A 160 -1.67 15.75 2.07
N GLU A 161 -0.90 16.74 2.48
CA GLU A 161 0.25 16.55 3.35
C GLU A 161 -0.16 16.29 4.80
N TRP A 162 -1.18 17.00 5.30
CA TRP A 162 -1.57 16.98 6.71
C TRP A 162 -2.81 16.15 7.04
N VAL A 163 -3.63 15.82 6.04
CA VAL A 163 -4.84 15.00 6.24
C VAL A 163 -4.69 13.65 5.55
N ALA A 164 -4.35 13.65 4.25
CA ALA A 164 -4.31 12.40 3.50
C ALA A 164 -3.18 11.48 3.96
N LYS A 165 -1.95 11.98 4.15
CA LYS A 165 -0.82 11.14 4.62
C LYS A 165 -1.07 10.46 5.97
N PRO A 166 -1.52 11.16 7.02
CA PRO A 166 -1.88 10.50 8.28
C PRO A 166 -3.03 9.49 8.13
N LEU A 167 -4.06 9.82 7.35
CA LEU A 167 -5.18 8.89 7.11
C LEU A 167 -4.74 7.61 6.40
N LEU A 168 -3.74 7.66 5.51
CA LEU A 168 -3.18 6.45 4.90
C LEU A 168 -2.62 5.48 5.96
N MET A 169 -1.99 6.01 7.02
CA MET A 169 -1.51 5.18 8.13
C MET A 169 -2.65 4.52 8.91
N VAL A 170 -3.76 5.25 9.12
CA VAL A 170 -4.97 4.70 9.76
C VAL A 170 -5.57 3.59 8.92
N VAL A 171 -5.70 3.81 7.61
CA VAL A 171 -6.21 2.81 6.67
C VAL A 171 -5.32 1.57 6.69
N PHE A 172 -4.00 1.74 6.68
CA PHE A 172 -3.07 0.63 6.81
C PHE A 172 -3.28 -0.15 8.11
N ALA A 173 -3.38 0.54 9.25
CA ALA A 173 -3.63 -0.11 10.55
C ALA A 173 -4.96 -0.88 10.58
N LEU A 174 -6.01 -0.32 9.98
CA LEU A 174 -7.31 -0.99 9.83
C LEU A 174 -7.20 -2.26 8.98
N LEU A 175 -6.47 -2.22 7.86
CA LEU A 175 -6.25 -3.37 7.00
C LEU A 175 -5.48 -4.47 7.70
N VAL A 176 -4.43 -4.12 8.47
CA VAL A 176 -3.70 -5.07 9.31
C VAL A 176 -4.62 -5.69 10.35
N GLY A 177 -5.40 -4.87 11.07
CA GLY A 177 -6.36 -5.34 12.06
C GLY A 177 -7.40 -6.29 11.48
N ALA A 178 -7.94 -5.97 10.30
CA ALA A 178 -8.90 -6.83 9.60
C ALA A 178 -8.27 -8.13 9.10
N ALA A 179 -7.04 -8.08 8.60
CA ALA A 179 -6.31 -9.29 8.18
C ALA A 179 -6.03 -10.21 9.36
N VAL A 180 -5.66 -9.67 10.53
CA VAL A 180 -5.48 -10.41 11.78
C VAL A 180 -6.82 -11.00 12.25
N ALA A 181 -7.88 -10.19 12.32
CA ALA A 181 -9.19 -10.61 12.80
C ALA A 181 -9.81 -11.74 11.96
N LYS A 182 -9.60 -11.72 10.63
CA LYS A 182 -10.08 -12.80 9.77
C LYS A 182 -9.11 -13.99 9.72
N SER A 183 -7.87 -13.90 10.22
CA SER A 183 -6.86 -14.98 10.05
C SER A 183 -7.09 -16.16 10.97
N ALA A 184 -7.12 -17.37 10.39
CA ALA A 184 -7.13 -18.62 11.15
C ALA A 184 -5.81 -18.85 11.92
N ARG A 185 -4.70 -18.20 11.51
CA ARG A 185 -3.39 -18.28 12.18
C ARG A 185 -2.75 -16.89 12.21
N PRO A 186 -3.11 -16.03 13.18
CA PRO A 186 -2.58 -14.66 13.27
C PRO A 186 -1.06 -14.64 13.48
N GLU A 187 -0.49 -15.68 14.09
CA GLU A 187 0.95 -15.85 14.29
C GLU A 187 1.75 -15.78 12.98
N LYS A 188 1.17 -16.22 11.86
CA LYS A 188 1.86 -16.17 10.56
C LYS A 188 2.03 -14.74 10.04
N LEU A 189 1.24 -13.78 10.53
CA LEU A 189 1.40 -12.37 10.20
C LEU A 189 2.60 -11.73 10.93
N LEU A 190 3.16 -12.36 11.97
CA LEU A 190 4.43 -11.92 12.55
C LEU A 190 5.62 -12.17 11.62
N ILE A 191 5.57 -13.22 10.78
CA ILE A 191 6.68 -13.57 9.89
C ILE A 191 7.09 -12.37 8.99
N PRO A 192 6.17 -11.73 8.24
CA PRO A 192 6.54 -10.58 7.41
C PRO A 192 6.96 -9.36 8.24
N VAL A 193 6.43 -9.17 9.46
CA VAL A 193 6.85 -8.08 10.35
C VAL A 193 8.30 -8.28 10.81
N ILE A 194 8.65 -9.49 11.24
CA ILE A 194 10.01 -9.82 11.66
C ILE A 194 10.96 -9.71 10.46
N MET A 195 10.57 -10.23 9.30
CA MET A 195 11.35 -10.10 8.07
C MET A 195 11.58 -8.64 7.69
N SER A 196 10.55 -7.78 7.79
CA SER A 196 10.66 -6.36 7.45
C SER A 196 11.60 -5.63 8.43
N MET A 197 11.53 -5.96 9.73
CA MET A 197 12.45 -5.45 10.76
C MET A 197 13.90 -5.91 10.48
N CYS A 198 14.11 -7.18 10.15
CA CYS A 198 15.43 -7.72 9.82
C CYS A 198 16.02 -7.04 8.57
N VAL A 199 15.21 -6.86 7.51
CA VAL A 199 15.64 -6.17 6.28
C VAL A 199 16.10 -4.76 6.61
N MET A 200 15.32 -4.00 7.40
CA MET A 200 15.72 -2.64 7.76
C MET A 200 16.96 -2.61 8.65
N ALA A 201 17.06 -3.53 9.60
CA ALA A 201 18.22 -3.66 10.49
C ALA A 201 19.52 -4.00 9.72
N VAL A 202 19.42 -4.71 8.59
CA VAL A 202 20.56 -4.98 7.69
C VAL A 202 20.82 -3.80 6.75
N LEU A 203 19.77 -3.14 6.26
CA LEU A 203 19.87 -2.04 5.30
C LEU A 203 20.68 -0.87 5.86
N VAL A 204 20.46 -0.51 7.13
CA VAL A 204 21.14 0.63 7.80
C VAL A 204 22.68 0.45 7.83
N PRO A 205 23.25 -0.65 8.37
CA PRO A 205 24.70 -0.84 8.37
C PRO A 205 25.28 -1.02 6.97
N VAL A 206 24.57 -1.63 6.03
CA VAL A 206 25.01 -1.71 4.62
C VAL A 206 25.09 -0.32 3.99
N TYR A 207 24.09 0.53 4.25
CA TYR A 207 24.08 1.91 3.79
C TYR A 207 25.26 2.69 4.38
N VAL A 208 25.47 2.61 5.70
CA VAL A 208 26.60 3.26 6.38
C VAL A 208 27.95 2.79 5.84
N ALA A 209 28.10 1.48 5.58
CA ALA A 209 29.31 0.91 5.00
C ALA A 209 29.58 1.42 3.57
N HIS A 210 28.53 1.66 2.79
CA HIS A 210 28.64 2.20 1.43
C HIS A 210 28.73 3.74 1.37
N SER A 211 28.14 4.46 2.32
CA SER A 211 28.11 5.93 2.33
C SER A 211 29.41 6.56 2.84
N GLY A 212 30.36 5.75 3.34
CA GLY A 212 31.69 6.22 3.76
C GLY A 212 31.67 7.15 5.00
N THR A 213 30.53 7.24 5.69
CA THR A 213 30.37 8.02 6.92
C THR A 213 30.80 7.16 8.10
N SER A 214 32.08 7.24 8.48
CA SER A 214 32.59 6.79 9.77
C SER A 214 32.45 7.88 10.83
#